data_AF-A0A833YDQ8-F1
#
_entry.id   AF-A0A833YDQ8-F1
#
_cell.length_a   1.000
_cell.length_b   1.000
_cell.length_c   1.000
_cell.angle_alpha   90.00
_cell.angle_beta   90.00
_cell.angle_gamma   90.00
#
_symmetry.space_group_name_H-M   'P 1'
#
loop_
_entity.id
_entity.type
_entity.pdbx_description
1 polymer ?
#
loop_
_entity_poly.entity_id
_entity_poly.type
_entity_poly.pdbx_seq_one_letter_code
_entity_poly.pdbx_strand_id
1 'polypeptide(L)'
;MSEAYFRVESGALRSEENFLSLDDILMSHEKIPVRTEIPIPRLGAFFPERSGGADTDNTIPQTFIGRFRRIMDSSQNAYNEDTSALVAKLDEMERGLFQTGQRGLNDFQCWEKGQASQITASSLVQNYRKRKFPDLDH
;
A
#
# COMPACT_ATOMS: atom_id res chain seq x y z
N MET A 1 10.32 -10.11 -5.95
CA MET A 1 11.05 -8.87 -6.32
C MET A 1 11.30 -7.94 -5.11
N SER A 2 11.03 -8.35 -3.87
CA SER A 2 10.87 -7.42 -2.74
C SER A 2 12.08 -7.26 -1.81
N GLU A 3 13.09 -8.13 -1.87
CA GLU A 3 14.08 -8.20 -0.77
C GLU A 3 15.11 -7.05 -0.76
N ALA A 4 15.42 -6.47 -1.92
CA ALA A 4 16.41 -5.39 -2.04
C ALA A 4 15.83 -4.06 -2.55
N TYR A 5 14.51 -3.98 -2.74
CA TYR A 5 13.83 -2.74 -3.10
C TYR A 5 13.10 -2.20 -1.86
N PHE A 6 13.63 -1.11 -1.31
CA PHE A 6 13.05 -0.43 -0.15
C PHE A 6 12.28 0.79 -0.64
N ARG A 7 10.95 0.66 -0.69
CA ARG A 7 10.05 1.78 -1.00
C ARG A 7 10.08 2.79 0.15
N VAL A 8 9.92 4.07 -0.16
CA VAL A 8 9.67 5.11 0.84
C VAL A 8 8.26 4.93 1.41
N GLU A 9 8.17 4.76 2.73
CA GLU A 9 6.89 4.55 3.43
C GLU A 9 6.05 5.83 3.53
N SER A 10 4.73 5.63 3.64
CA SER A 10 3.73 6.67 3.82
C SER A 10 3.88 7.40 5.16
N GLY A 11 3.84 8.73 5.12
CA GLY A 11 3.79 9.61 6.29
C GLY A 11 2.38 10.10 6.63
N ALA A 12 1.37 9.76 5.84
CA ALA A 12 0.03 10.35 5.86
C ALA A 12 -0.70 10.33 7.22
N LEU A 13 -0.40 9.36 8.10
CA LEU A 13 -0.98 9.28 9.44
C LEU A 13 -0.26 10.15 10.49
N ARG A 14 0.87 10.77 10.11
CA ARG A 14 1.62 11.70 10.96
C ARG A 14 1.12 13.13 10.72
N SER A 15 1.77 14.08 11.38
CA SER A 15 1.46 15.51 11.18
C SER A 15 1.69 15.99 9.74
N GLU A 16 2.61 15.36 9.00
CA GLU A 16 3.00 15.76 7.65
C GLU A 16 3.22 14.51 6.80
N GLU A 17 2.85 14.62 5.53
CA GLU A 17 3.08 13.57 4.53
C GLU A 17 4.55 13.50 4.09
N ASN A 18 4.94 12.36 3.55
CA ASN A 18 6.30 12.13 3.09
C ASN A 18 6.43 12.50 1.61
N PHE A 19 7.28 13.47 1.31
CA PHE A 19 7.47 14.03 -0.03
C PHE A 19 7.83 13.00 -1.12
N LEU A 20 8.54 11.92 -0.76
CA LEU A 20 8.96 10.89 -1.70
C LEU A 20 8.06 9.64 -1.68
N SER A 21 7.04 9.61 -0.81
CA SER A 21 6.10 8.51 -0.75
C SER A 21 5.13 8.60 -1.92
N LEU A 22 5.14 7.56 -2.78
CA LEU A 22 4.17 7.46 -3.85
C LEU A 22 2.74 7.23 -3.32
N ASP A 23 2.57 6.63 -2.13
CA ASP A 23 1.23 6.43 -1.55
C ASP A 23 0.64 7.78 -1.13
N ASP A 24 1.46 8.67 -0.56
CA ASP A 24 1.02 10.00 -0.11
C ASP A 24 0.69 10.91 -1.30
N ILE A 25 1.50 10.86 -2.36
CA ILE A 25 1.25 11.60 -3.62
C ILE A 25 -0.08 11.15 -4.27
N LEU A 26 -0.37 9.84 -4.27
CA LEU A 26 -1.61 9.33 -4.83
C LEU A 26 -2.82 9.64 -3.93
N MET A 27 -2.62 9.61 -2.61
CA MET A 27 -3.65 9.96 -1.64
C MET A 27 -4.03 11.45 -1.73
N SER A 28 -3.06 12.36 -1.81
CA SER A 28 -3.30 13.82 -1.89
C SER A 28 -3.97 14.27 -3.20
N HIS A 29 -4.04 13.39 -4.20
CA HIS A 29 -4.81 13.63 -5.42
C HIS A 29 -6.34 13.46 -5.23
N GLU A 30 -6.79 12.90 -4.10
CA GLU A 30 -8.22 12.82 -3.78
C GLU A 30 -8.85 14.22 -3.66
N LYS A 31 -10.01 14.43 -4.29
CA LYS A 31 -10.63 15.74 -4.40
C LYS A 31 -11.45 16.08 -3.16
N ILE A 32 -11.18 17.22 -2.55
CA ILE A 32 -11.93 17.74 -1.41
C ILE A 32 -12.92 18.82 -1.87
N PRO A 33 -14.20 18.77 -1.48
CA PRO A 33 -15.13 19.87 -1.67
C PRO A 33 -14.70 21.10 -0.87
N VAL A 34 -14.49 22.24 -1.55
CA VAL A 34 -14.09 23.50 -0.91
C VAL A 34 -14.94 24.66 -1.44
N ARG A 35 -15.23 25.62 -0.56
CA ARG A 35 -15.91 26.87 -0.92
C ARG A 35 -14.91 28.02 -1.01
N THR A 36 -14.95 28.78 -2.10
CA THR A 36 -14.14 29.99 -2.26
C THR A 36 -14.82 31.16 -1.54
N GLU A 37 -14.19 31.72 -0.50
CA GLU A 37 -14.73 32.89 0.21
C GLU A 37 -14.52 34.21 -0.55
N ILE A 38 -13.55 34.25 -1.47
CA ILE A 38 -13.16 35.43 -2.26
C ILE A 38 -13.03 35.01 -3.73
N PRO A 39 -13.42 35.86 -4.70
CA PRO A 39 -13.21 35.56 -6.12
C PRO A 39 -11.72 35.38 -6.43
N ILE A 40 -11.40 34.35 -7.23
CA ILE A 40 -10.04 34.07 -7.69
C ILE A 40 -9.93 34.57 -9.15
N PRO A 41 -9.28 35.72 -9.41
CA PRO A 41 -9.21 36.29 -10.75
C PRO A 41 -8.51 35.33 -11.73
N ARG A 42 -9.00 35.27 -12.97
CA ARG A 42 -8.49 34.41 -14.08
C ARG A 42 -8.67 32.90 -13.88
N LEU A 43 -9.39 32.45 -12.86
CA LEU A 43 -9.73 31.03 -12.63
C LEU A 43 -11.24 30.72 -12.66
N GLY A 44 -12.08 31.65 -13.13
CA GLY A 44 -13.55 31.56 -13.04
C GLY A 44 -14.22 30.38 -13.76
N ALA A 45 -13.52 29.66 -14.65
CA ALA A 45 -14.09 28.51 -15.38
C ALA A 45 -14.23 27.24 -14.52
N PHE A 46 -13.70 27.21 -13.29
CA PHE A 46 -13.48 25.98 -12.53
C PHE A 46 -14.33 25.82 -11.25
N PHE A 47 -15.22 26.77 -10.93
CA PHE A 47 -15.92 26.79 -9.64
C PHE A 47 -17.46 26.67 -9.77
N PRO A 48 -18.02 25.45 -9.75
CA PRO A 48 -19.44 25.24 -9.46
C PRO A 48 -19.70 25.20 -7.93
N GLU A 49 -20.73 25.90 -7.46
CA GLU A 49 -21.11 25.89 -6.04
C GLU A 49 -21.71 24.54 -5.61
N ARG A 50 -21.18 23.96 -4.53
CA ARG A 50 -21.89 22.94 -3.76
C ARG A 50 -21.43 22.88 -2.30
N SER A 51 -22.39 22.54 -1.42
CA SER A 51 -22.26 22.44 0.03
C SER A 51 -21.53 21.16 0.47
N GLY A 52 -20.60 21.32 1.43
CA GLY A 52 -19.88 20.23 2.10
C GLY A 52 -20.32 20.06 3.55
N GLY A 53 -20.37 18.81 4.01
CA GLY A 53 -20.55 18.43 5.42
C GLY A 53 -19.21 18.20 6.11
N ALA A 54 -19.19 18.36 7.42
CA ALA A 54 -18.03 18.11 8.27
C ALA A 54 -18.17 16.75 8.96
N ASP A 55 -17.16 15.89 8.80
CA ASP A 55 -17.07 14.62 9.52
C ASP A 55 -16.12 14.72 10.72
N THR A 56 -16.41 13.91 11.74
CA THR A 56 -15.86 13.99 13.10
C THR A 56 -14.56 13.19 13.25
N ASP A 57 -13.55 13.83 13.86
CA ASP A 57 -12.18 13.30 14.06
C ASP A 57 -12.09 11.96 14.84
N ASN A 58 -13.13 11.60 15.60
CA ASN A 58 -13.13 10.36 16.40
C ASN A 58 -13.54 9.10 15.60
N THR A 59 -14.00 9.25 14.36
CA THR A 59 -14.56 8.13 13.58
C THR A 59 -13.46 7.19 13.05
N ILE A 60 -12.31 7.74 12.65
CA ILE A 60 -11.21 7.01 12.04
C ILE A 60 -10.57 5.97 12.99
N PRO A 61 -10.08 6.34 14.19
CA PRO A 61 -9.45 5.37 15.09
C PRO A 61 -10.42 4.29 15.57
N GLN A 62 -11.69 4.63 15.81
CA GLN A 62 -12.71 3.64 16.21
C GLN A 62 -13.00 2.62 15.10
N THR A 63 -13.04 3.06 13.85
CA THR A 63 -13.24 2.19 12.69
C THR A 63 -12.08 1.20 12.55
N PHE A 64 -10.83 1.68 12.70
CA PHE A 64 -9.66 0.81 12.65
C PHE A 64 -9.64 -0.23 13.77
N ILE A 65 -9.89 0.19 15.02
CA ILE A 65 -9.92 -0.73 16.18
C ILE A 65 -10.96 -1.84 15.96
N GLY A 66 -12.15 -1.51 15.45
CA GLY A 66 -13.19 -2.50 15.17
C GLY A 66 -12.82 -3.50 14.06
N ARG A 67 -12.00 -3.11 13.08
CA ARG A 67 -11.59 -3.94 11.94
C ARG A 67 -10.32 -4.75 12.22
N PHE A 68 -9.47 -4.29 13.14
CA PHE A 68 -8.15 -4.84 13.41
C PHE A 68 -8.15 -6.35 13.66
N ARG A 69 -9.03 -6.84 14.55
CA ARG A 69 -9.08 -8.27 14.89
C ARG A 69 -9.41 -9.15 13.68
N ARG A 70 -10.36 -8.71 12.86
CA ARG A 70 -10.76 -9.42 11.64
C ARG A 70 -9.60 -9.50 10.65
N ILE A 71 -8.87 -8.41 10.46
CA ILE A 71 -7.71 -8.37 9.54
C ILE A 71 -6.62 -9.31 10.02
N MET A 72 -6.26 -9.23 11.31
CA MET A 72 -5.28 -10.11 11.94
C MET A 72 -5.65 -11.59 11.75
N ASP A 73 -6.85 -11.98 12.21
CA ASP A 73 -7.30 -13.36 12.16
C ASP A 73 -7.36 -13.87 10.71
N SER A 74 -7.86 -13.06 9.78
CA SER A 74 -7.95 -13.48 8.38
C SER A 74 -6.56 -13.60 7.71
N SER A 75 -5.61 -12.73 8.08
CA SER A 75 -4.25 -12.76 7.49
C SER A 75 -3.42 -13.94 7.98
N GLN A 76 -3.64 -14.39 9.22
CA GLN A 76 -2.83 -15.44 9.86
C GLN A 76 -3.48 -16.83 9.82
N ASN A 77 -4.75 -16.95 9.44
CA ASN A 77 -5.44 -18.25 9.35
C ASN A 77 -5.79 -18.67 7.91
N ALA A 78 -5.58 -17.82 6.90
CA ALA A 78 -5.89 -18.14 5.50
C ALA A 78 -4.64 -18.67 4.77
N TYR A 79 -4.32 -19.96 4.94
CA TYR A 79 -3.19 -20.60 4.26
C TYR A 79 -3.63 -21.24 2.93
N ASN A 80 -3.07 -20.77 1.81
CA ASN A 80 -3.43 -21.18 0.44
C ASN A 80 -4.91 -20.97 0.05
N GLU A 81 -5.62 -20.09 0.76
CA GLU A 81 -6.99 -19.71 0.42
C GLU A 81 -7.01 -18.50 -0.53
N ASP A 82 -8.09 -18.36 -1.30
CA ASP A 82 -8.31 -17.17 -2.12
C ASP A 82 -8.73 -15.98 -1.23
N THR A 83 -7.79 -15.07 -1.02
CA THR A 83 -7.99 -13.87 -0.19
C THR A 83 -8.45 -12.65 -1.00
N SER A 84 -8.60 -12.76 -2.32
CA SER A 84 -8.88 -11.64 -3.22
C SER A 84 -10.14 -10.85 -2.84
N ALA A 85 -11.23 -11.54 -2.54
CA ALA A 85 -12.51 -10.94 -2.18
C ALA A 85 -12.47 -10.19 -0.83
N LEU A 86 -11.63 -10.65 0.11
CA LEU A 86 -11.43 -9.99 1.39
C LEU A 86 -10.54 -8.75 1.19
N VAL A 87 -9.39 -8.93 0.54
CA VAL A 87 -8.40 -7.88 0.30
C VAL A 87 -9.00 -6.73 -0.50
N ALA A 88 -9.93 -7.00 -1.43
CA ALA A 88 -10.64 -5.98 -2.19
C ALA A 88 -11.37 -4.93 -1.33
N LYS A 89 -11.75 -5.25 -0.09
CA LYS A 89 -12.49 -4.37 0.84
C LYS A 89 -11.59 -3.62 1.81
N LEU A 90 -10.29 -3.90 1.78
CA LEU A 90 -9.29 -3.26 2.64
C LEU A 90 -8.78 -1.99 1.98
N ASP A 91 -8.48 -0.98 2.79
CA ASP A 91 -7.75 0.22 2.34
C ASP A 91 -6.25 -0.11 2.17
N GLU A 92 -5.45 0.86 1.69
CA GLU A 92 -4.04 0.60 1.39
C GLU A 92 -3.21 0.24 2.64
N MET A 93 -3.51 0.88 3.78
CA MET A 93 -2.84 0.62 5.06
C MET A 93 -3.17 -0.78 5.60
N GLU A 94 -4.44 -1.16 5.58
CA GLU A 94 -4.93 -2.48 5.99
C GLU A 94 -4.42 -3.58 5.04
N ARG A 95 -4.29 -3.31 3.74
CA ARG A 95 -3.65 -4.22 2.78
C ARG A 95 -2.19 -4.46 3.14
N GLY A 96 -1.45 -3.42 3.48
CA GLY A 96 -0.05 -3.54 3.95
C GLY A 96 0.07 -4.41 5.21
N LEU A 97 -0.84 -4.21 6.18
CA LEU A 97 -0.88 -5.02 7.39
C LEU A 97 -1.24 -6.48 7.08
N PHE A 98 -2.25 -6.70 6.24
CA PHE A 98 -2.68 -8.04 5.82
C PHE A 98 -1.57 -8.80 5.09
N GLN A 99 -0.84 -8.13 4.18
CA GLN A 99 0.29 -8.71 3.47
C GLN A 99 1.43 -9.09 4.43
N THR A 100 1.68 -8.27 5.45
CA THR A 100 2.67 -8.57 6.49
C THR A 100 2.28 -9.82 7.28
N GLY A 101 1.01 -9.92 7.70
CA GLY A 101 0.48 -11.10 8.39
C GLY A 101 0.61 -12.37 7.53
N GLN A 102 0.24 -12.28 6.26
CA GLN A 102 0.34 -13.39 5.30
C GLN A 102 1.80 -13.79 5.04
N ARG A 103 2.73 -12.83 4.94
CA ARG A 103 4.16 -13.13 4.80
C ARG A 103 4.65 -13.93 6.00
N GLY A 104 4.35 -13.49 7.22
CA GLY A 104 4.73 -14.20 8.44
C GLY A 104 4.18 -15.62 8.51
N LEU A 105 2.92 -15.83 8.13
CA LEU A 105 2.31 -17.16 8.05
C LEU A 105 3.02 -18.06 7.04
N ASN A 106 3.26 -17.56 5.82
CA ASN A 106 3.90 -18.33 4.75
C ASN A 106 5.36 -18.66 5.09
N ASP A 107 6.11 -17.71 5.66
CA ASP A 107 7.50 -17.91 6.06
C ASP A 107 7.60 -18.98 7.16
N PHE A 108 6.71 -18.92 8.17
CA PHE A 108 6.64 -19.93 9.22
C PHE A 108 6.29 -21.32 8.67
N GLN A 109 5.32 -21.42 7.77
CA GLN A 109 4.93 -22.67 7.14
C GLN A 109 6.05 -23.27 6.27
N CYS A 110 6.78 -22.44 5.52
CA CYS A 110 7.95 -22.87 4.75
C CYS A 110 9.08 -23.37 5.66
N TRP A 111 9.28 -22.71 6.81
CA TRP A 111 10.25 -23.15 7.82
C TRP A 111 9.86 -24.48 8.46
N GLU A 112 8.60 -24.64 8.87
CA GLU A 112 8.08 -25.87 9.48
C GLU A 112 8.24 -27.08 8.56
N LYS A 113 8.09 -26.87 7.24
CA LYS A 113 8.28 -27.91 6.21
C LYS A 113 9.75 -28.14 5.82
N GLY A 114 10.70 -27.42 6.41
CA GLY A 114 12.12 -27.49 6.09
C GLY A 114 12.52 -26.86 4.75
N GLN A 115 11.58 -26.23 4.04
CA GLN A 115 11.81 -25.63 2.71
C GLN A 115 12.68 -24.37 2.79
N ALA A 116 12.72 -23.70 3.95
CA ALA A 116 13.58 -22.54 4.20
C ALA A 116 15.10 -22.86 4.20
N SER A 117 15.48 -24.15 4.23
CA SER A 117 16.89 -24.57 4.14
C SER A 117 17.47 -24.48 2.73
N GLN A 118 16.61 -24.42 1.70
CA GLN A 118 17.03 -24.36 0.30
C GLN A 118 17.36 -22.93 -0.12
N ILE A 119 18.63 -22.68 -0.45
CA ILE A 119 19.05 -21.39 -1.00
C ILE A 119 18.51 -21.29 -2.43
N THR A 120 17.61 -20.34 -2.66
CA THR A 120 17.06 -20.03 -3.99
C THR A 120 17.65 -18.73 -4.51
N ALA A 121 17.81 -18.62 -5.83
CA ALA A 121 18.27 -17.38 -6.43
C ALA A 121 17.24 -16.27 -6.19
N SER A 122 17.69 -15.11 -5.73
CA SER A 122 16.79 -13.97 -5.52
C SER A 122 16.03 -13.64 -6.80
N SER A 123 14.75 -13.33 -6.65
CA SER A 123 13.88 -12.91 -7.76
C SER A 123 14.45 -11.77 -8.62
N LEU A 124 15.35 -10.94 -8.10
CA LEU A 124 16.05 -9.92 -8.89
C LEU A 124 16.95 -10.55 -9.95
N VAL A 125 17.75 -11.53 -9.58
CA VAL A 125 18.66 -12.24 -10.49
C VAL A 125 17.88 -13.05 -11.52
N GLN A 126 16.75 -13.63 -11.12
CA GLN A 126 15.89 -14.40 -12.02
C GLN A 126 15.22 -13.51 -13.09
N ASN A 127 14.82 -12.29 -12.73
CA ASN A 127 14.09 -11.40 -13.63
C ASN A 127 14.99 -10.45 -14.45
N TYR A 128 16.20 -10.11 -13.96
CA TYR A 128 17.14 -9.28 -14.71
C TYR A 128 18.00 -10.14 -15.66
N ARG A 129 17.61 -10.22 -16.93
CA ARG A 129 18.45 -10.78 -17.99
C ARG A 129 19.57 -9.78 -18.31
N LYS A 130 20.82 -10.06 -17.88
CA LYS A 130 21.97 -9.24 -18.30
C LYS A 130 22.07 -9.29 -19.83
N ARG A 131 22.11 -8.13 -20.50
CA ARG A 131 22.42 -8.03 -21.93
C ARG A 131 23.84 -8.58 -22.12
N LYS A 132 24.02 -9.60 -22.97
CA LYS A 132 25.36 -10.04 -23.36
C LYS A 132 26.00 -8.92 -24.19
N PHE A 133 27.25 -8.56 -23.89
CA PHE A 133 28.02 -7.73 -24.80
C PHE A 133 28.08 -8.45 -26.16
N PRO A 134 27.79 -7.77 -27.28
CA PRO A 134 28.04 -8.37 -28.58
C PRO A 134 29.56 -8.62 -28.69
N ASP A 135 29.94 -9.83 -29.11
CA ASP A 135 31.33 -10.14 -29.40
C ASP A 135 31.84 -9.10 -30.41
N LEU A 136 32.90 -8.39 -30.04
CA LEU A 136 33.61 -7.52 -30.97
C LEU A 136 34.39 -8.44 -31.90
N ASP A 137 33.82 -8.70 -33.08
CA ASP A 137 34.52 -9.37 -34.17
C ASP A 137 35.78 -8.56 -34.52
N HIS A 138 36.94 -9.20 -34.34
CA HIS A 138 38.28 -8.69 -34.65
C HIS A 138 38.61 -8.79 -36.14
#